data_AF-A0A1H9SUW3-F1
#
_entry.id   AF-A0A1H9SUW3-F1
#
_cell.length_a   1.000
_cell.length_b   1.000
_cell.length_c   1.000
_cell.angle_alpha   90.00
_cell.angle_beta   90.00
_cell.angle_gamma   90.00
#
_symmetry.space_group_name_H-M   'P 1'
#
loop_
_entity.id
_entity.type
_entity.pdbx_description
1 polymer ?
#
loop_
_entity_poly.entity_id
_entity_poly.type
_entity_poly.pdbx_seq_one_letter_code
_entity_poly.pdbx_strand_id
1 'polypeptide(L)'
;MTKIIEELRKLHGAEGEDTNDEYFEIDDILDAYKPEGYTSKVVDTIFEEGGRWSNYETKIFEVVEGDETAYFELFREVPASETQEGQDSQWSFGEVEPKEVTVIQYVAKEGR
;
A
#
# COMPACT_ATOMS: atom_id res chain seq x y z
N MET A 1 -10.34 -24.01 0.05
CA MET A 1 -10.27 -22.58 0.40
C MET A 1 -8.91 -22.11 -0.06
N THR A 2 -8.88 -21.09 -0.91
CA THR A 2 -7.64 -20.41 -1.27
C THR A 2 -7.30 -19.49 -0.11
N LYS A 3 -6.07 -19.59 0.41
CA LYS A 3 -5.59 -18.72 1.49
C LYS A 3 -5.13 -17.40 0.89
N ILE A 4 -5.80 -16.32 1.23
CA ILE A 4 -5.59 -15.00 0.61
C ILE A 4 -4.24 -14.42 0.99
N ILE A 5 -3.80 -14.62 2.23
CA ILE A 5 -2.46 -14.20 2.66
C ILE A 5 -1.38 -14.91 1.83
N GLU A 6 -1.56 -16.20 1.49
CA GLU A 6 -0.60 -16.92 0.64
C GLU A 6 -0.62 -16.42 -0.81
N GLU A 7 -1.77 -16.06 -1.36
CA GLU A 7 -1.84 -15.45 -2.69
C GLU A 7 -1.16 -14.08 -2.73
N LEU A 8 -1.41 -13.23 -1.73
CA LEU A 8 -0.76 -11.92 -1.62
C LEU A 8 0.77 -12.04 -1.45
N ARG A 9 1.23 -13.06 -0.71
CA ARG A 9 2.66 -13.36 -0.59
C ARG A 9 3.32 -13.75 -1.90
N LYS A 10 2.59 -14.30 -2.87
CA LYS A 10 3.15 -14.57 -4.21
C LYS A 10 3.45 -13.29 -4.98
N LEU A 11 2.76 -12.21 -4.66
CA LEU A 11 2.99 -10.88 -5.22
C LEU A 11 4.05 -10.08 -4.45
N HIS A 12 4.65 -10.65 -3.39
CA HIS A 12 5.69 -9.96 -2.65
C HIS A 12 6.92 -9.71 -3.53
N GLY A 13 7.30 -8.43 -3.64
CA GLY A 13 8.38 -7.97 -4.51
C GLY A 13 7.94 -7.79 -5.97
N ALA A 14 6.65 -7.83 -6.26
CA ALA A 14 6.13 -7.47 -7.57
C ALA A 14 6.26 -5.95 -7.79
N GLU A 15 6.63 -5.57 -9.00
CA GLU A 15 6.76 -4.18 -9.44
C GLU A 15 6.43 -4.09 -10.94
N GLY A 16 5.95 -2.93 -11.39
CA GLY A 16 5.57 -2.75 -12.79
C GLY A 16 5.26 -1.31 -13.19
N GLU A 17 4.90 -1.13 -14.45
CA GLU A 17 4.47 0.13 -15.06
C GLU A 17 3.01 -0.01 -15.55
N ASP A 18 2.23 1.09 -15.59
CA ASP A 18 0.77 1.24 -15.84
C ASP A 18 0.22 0.62 -17.14
N THR A 19 1.05 -0.07 -17.93
CA THR A 19 0.62 -0.80 -19.13
C THR A 19 0.35 -2.29 -18.89
N ASN A 20 0.48 -2.79 -17.65
CA ASN A 20 0.27 -4.20 -17.33
C ASN A 20 -1.08 -4.43 -16.59
N ASP A 21 -1.85 -5.43 -17.05
CA ASP A 21 -3.14 -5.87 -16.49
C ASP A 21 -3.10 -6.12 -14.96
N GLU A 22 -1.93 -6.39 -14.38
CA GLU A 22 -1.68 -6.63 -12.95
C GLU A 22 -1.99 -5.42 -12.04
N TYR A 23 -2.01 -4.20 -12.58
CA TYR A 23 -2.35 -2.97 -11.82
C TYR A 23 -3.76 -3.03 -11.23
N PHE A 24 -4.71 -3.64 -11.93
CA PHE A 24 -6.08 -3.84 -11.48
C PHE A 24 -6.25 -5.08 -10.61
N GLU A 25 -5.35 -6.07 -10.70
CA GLU A 25 -5.47 -7.32 -9.94
C GLU A 25 -5.28 -7.11 -8.43
N ILE A 26 -4.43 -6.17 -8.00
CA ILE A 26 -4.20 -5.92 -6.57
C ILE A 26 -5.40 -5.23 -5.91
N ASP A 27 -5.99 -4.22 -6.57
CA ASP A 27 -7.26 -3.65 -6.09
C ASP A 27 -8.41 -4.66 -6.19
N ASP A 28 -8.45 -5.53 -7.21
CA ASP A 28 -9.48 -6.57 -7.30
C ASP A 28 -9.32 -7.60 -6.16
N ILE A 29 -8.09 -7.99 -5.82
CA ILE A 29 -7.82 -8.86 -4.66
C ILE A 29 -8.21 -8.16 -3.35
N LEU A 30 -7.89 -6.87 -3.19
CA LEU A 30 -8.11 -6.16 -1.93
C LEU A 30 -9.53 -5.58 -1.76
N ASP A 31 -10.24 -5.29 -2.86
CA ASP A 31 -11.56 -4.65 -2.92
C ASP A 31 -12.67 -5.60 -3.45
N ALA A 32 -12.39 -6.41 -4.47
CA ALA A 32 -13.42 -7.18 -5.20
C ALA A 32 -13.73 -8.57 -4.63
N TYR A 33 -12.86 -9.15 -3.80
CA TYR A 33 -13.13 -10.43 -3.18
C TYR A 33 -13.11 -10.30 -1.65
N LYS A 34 -14.25 -9.96 -1.05
CA LYS A 34 -14.55 -10.23 0.37
C LYS A 34 -15.33 -11.55 0.52
N PRO A 35 -14.76 -12.74 0.17
CA PRO A 35 -15.39 -14.00 0.49
C PRO A 35 -15.44 -14.16 2.01
N GLU A 36 -16.36 -15.00 2.48
CA GLU A 36 -16.37 -15.46 3.87
C GLU A 36 -15.02 -16.14 4.18
N GLY A 37 -14.16 -15.54 5.00
CA GLY A 37 -12.90 -16.16 5.40
C GLY A 37 -11.78 -15.20 5.80
N TYR A 38 -11.80 -13.94 5.36
CA TYR A 38 -10.77 -12.96 5.73
C TYR A 38 -11.33 -11.52 5.75
N THR A 39 -10.58 -10.60 6.37
CA THR A 39 -10.85 -9.15 6.32
C THR A 39 -9.59 -8.40 5.91
N SER A 40 -9.72 -7.43 5.02
CA SER A 40 -8.68 -6.44 4.69
C SER A 40 -9.13 -5.05 5.11
N LYS A 41 -8.21 -4.24 5.64
CA LYS A 41 -8.43 -2.81 5.89
C LYS A 41 -7.15 -2.02 5.67
N VAL A 42 -7.26 -0.78 5.20
CA VAL A 42 -6.13 0.15 5.15
C VAL A 42 -5.86 0.64 6.58
N VAL A 43 -4.63 0.44 7.05
CA VAL A 43 -4.18 0.86 8.40
C VAL A 43 -3.30 2.10 8.35
N ASP A 44 -2.68 2.37 7.22
CA ASP A 44 -1.90 3.60 7.01
C ASP A 44 -1.92 4.02 5.53
N THR A 45 -1.82 5.31 5.31
CA THR A 45 -1.69 5.91 3.98
C THR A 45 -0.67 7.02 4.04
N ILE A 46 0.39 6.87 3.25
CA ILE A 46 1.43 7.88 3.08
C ILE A 46 1.24 8.48 1.69
N PHE A 47 1.18 9.81 1.63
CA PHE A 47 1.13 10.55 0.39
C PHE A 47 2.32 11.49 0.32
N GLU A 48 3.13 11.34 -0.72
CA GLU A 48 4.28 12.18 -0.98
C GLU A 48 4.03 13.03 -2.23
N GLU A 49 4.06 14.35 -2.05
CA GLU A 49 4.05 15.27 -3.18
C GLU A 49 5.32 15.03 -4.00
N GLY A 50 5.13 14.62 -5.25
CA GLY A 50 6.24 14.35 -6.15
C GLY A 50 6.60 15.60 -6.95
N GLY A 51 6.82 15.37 -8.24
CA GLY A 51 7.21 16.41 -9.19
C GLY A 51 6.03 17.12 -9.83
N ARG A 52 6.30 17.80 -10.94
CA ARG A 52 5.28 18.45 -11.76
C ARG A 52 4.26 17.47 -12.38
N TRP A 53 4.62 16.19 -12.48
CA TRP A 53 3.91 15.20 -13.29
C TRP A 53 3.22 14.14 -12.44
N SER A 54 3.87 13.68 -11.38
CA SER A 54 3.37 12.61 -10.54
C SER A 54 3.58 12.89 -9.06
N ASN A 55 2.72 12.27 -8.25
CA ASN A 55 2.83 12.09 -6.81
C ASN A 55 3.01 10.61 -6.50
N TYR A 56 3.32 10.30 -5.25
CA TYR A 56 3.48 8.93 -4.79
C TYR A 56 2.48 8.63 -3.66
N GLU A 57 1.71 7.56 -3.81
CA GLU A 57 0.79 7.06 -2.81
C GLU A 57 1.27 5.68 -2.33
N THR A 58 1.41 5.53 -1.01
CA THR A 58 1.67 4.24 -0.38
C THR A 58 0.53 3.91 0.57
N LYS A 59 -0.10 2.75 0.39
CA LYS A 59 -1.15 2.23 1.27
C LYS A 59 -0.67 0.97 1.97
N ILE A 60 -0.86 0.92 3.29
CA ILE A 60 -0.59 -0.27 4.09
C ILE A 60 -1.91 -0.95 4.45
N PHE A 61 -2.03 -2.22 4.07
CA PHE A 61 -3.19 -3.06 4.34
C PHE A 61 -2.88 -4.02 5.48
N GLU A 62 -3.79 -4.13 6.43
CA GLU A 62 -3.85 -5.25 7.37
C GLU A 62 -4.82 -6.29 6.81
N VAL A 63 -4.34 -7.53 6.70
CA VAL A 63 -5.12 -8.67 6.21
C VAL A 63 -5.18 -9.72 7.32
N VAL A 64 -6.40 -10.06 7.73
CA VAL A 64 -6.69 -11.04 8.79
C VAL A 64 -7.42 -12.23 8.18
N GLU A 65 -6.82 -13.43 8.26
CA GLU A 65 -7.40 -14.69 7.78
C GLU A 65 -7.30 -15.74 8.89
N GLY A 66 -8.43 -16.06 9.54
CA GLY A 66 -8.44 -16.94 10.71
C GLY A 66 -7.63 -16.36 11.89
N ASP A 67 -6.60 -17.09 12.32
CA ASP A 67 -5.67 -16.67 13.39
C ASP A 67 -4.40 -15.97 12.84
N GLU A 68 -4.29 -15.81 11.51
CA GLU A 68 -3.14 -15.18 10.86
C GLU A 68 -3.44 -13.71 10.55
N THR A 69 -2.46 -12.84 10.82
CA THR A 69 -2.49 -11.42 10.44
C THR A 69 -1.21 -11.08 9.72
N ALA A 70 -1.32 -10.49 8.53
CA ALA A 70 -0.20 -10.04 7.72
C ALA A 70 -0.45 -8.61 7.24
N TYR A 71 0.63 -7.88 6.97
CA TYR A 71 0.56 -6.51 6.48
C TYR A 71 1.21 -6.41 5.11
N PHE A 72 0.58 -5.66 4.21
CA PHE A 72 1.07 -5.50 2.85
C PHE A 72 1.12 -4.02 2.48
N GLU A 73 2.18 -3.62 1.81
CA GLU A 73 2.37 -2.30 1.25
C GLU A 73 2.07 -2.33 -0.25
N LEU A 74 1.29 -1.37 -0.70
CA LEU A 74 1.07 -1.05 -2.10
C LEU A 74 1.55 0.37 -2.35
N PHE A 75 2.60 0.50 -3.14
CA PHE A 75 3.11 1.77 -3.63
C PHE A 75 2.64 2.00 -5.06
N ARG A 76 2.21 3.24 -5.35
CA ARG A 76 1.82 3.68 -6.68
C ARG A 76 2.27 5.09 -6.96
N GLU A 77 2.80 5.31 -8.15
CA GLU A 77 2.85 6.62 -8.76
C GLU A 77 1.43 7.01 -9.21
N VAL A 78 0.96 8.18 -8.79
CA VAL A 78 -0.38 8.68 -9.12
C VAL A 78 -0.26 10.05 -9.78
N PRO A 79 -1.15 10.40 -10.73
CA PRO A 79 -1.04 11.65 -11.44
C PRO A 79 -1.12 12.86 -10.49
N ALA A 80 -0.30 13.88 -10.75
CA ALA A 80 -0.30 15.10 -9.94
C ALA A 80 -1.60 15.91 -10.06
N SER A 81 -2.37 15.69 -11.14
CA SER A 81 -3.68 16.28 -11.37
C SER A 81 -4.60 15.34 -12.15
N GLU A 82 -5.92 15.44 -11.93
CA GLU A 82 -6.95 14.62 -12.59
C GLU A 82 -6.94 14.69 -14.13
N THR A 83 -6.22 15.65 -14.72
CA THR A 83 -6.16 15.86 -16.18
C THR A 83 -5.01 15.10 -16.87
N GLN A 84 -4.25 14.30 -16.12
CA GLN A 84 -3.05 13.59 -16.59
C GLN A 84 -3.31 12.07 -16.74
N GLU A 85 -4.43 11.69 -17.38
CA GLU A 85 -4.72 10.29 -17.73
C GLU A 85 -3.65 9.73 -18.69
N GLY A 86 -3.10 8.54 -18.38
CA GLY A 86 -2.18 7.79 -19.25
C GLY A 86 -0.69 8.10 -19.08
N GLN A 87 -0.24 8.45 -17.87
CA GLN A 87 1.20 8.51 -17.56
C GLN A 87 1.76 7.13 -17.21
N ASP A 88 3.06 6.92 -17.42
CA ASP A 88 3.79 5.71 -17.02
C ASP A 88 3.86 5.62 -15.48
N SER A 89 2.77 5.19 -14.86
CA SER A 89 2.67 5.02 -13.41
C SER A 89 3.43 3.77 -12.97
N GLN A 90 4.41 3.93 -12.08
CA GLN A 90 5.11 2.82 -11.45
C GLN A 90 4.32 2.29 -10.25
N TRP A 91 4.41 1.00 -9.98
CA TRP A 91 3.84 0.41 -8.77
C TRP A 91 4.76 -0.67 -8.19
N SER A 92 4.64 -0.92 -6.89
CA SER A 92 5.25 -2.07 -6.23
C SER A 92 4.37 -2.59 -5.10
N PHE A 93 4.52 -3.86 -4.78
CA PHE A 93 3.74 -4.54 -3.74
C PHE A 93 4.57 -5.50 -2.92
N GLY A 94 4.30 -5.56 -1.61
CA GLY A 94 4.90 -6.61 -0.79
C GLY A 94 4.47 -6.65 0.67
N GLU A 95 4.65 -7.83 1.27
CA GLU A 95 4.53 -8.01 2.73
C GLU A 95 5.52 -7.13 3.50
N VAL A 96 5.03 -6.48 4.56
CA VAL A 96 5.80 -5.61 5.46
C VAL A 96 5.56 -6.01 6.92
N GLU A 97 6.51 -5.69 7.80
CA GLU A 97 6.38 -5.95 9.23
C GLU A 97 6.25 -4.61 9.99
N PRO A 98 5.21 -4.42 10.82
CA PRO A 98 5.06 -3.22 11.62
C PRO A 98 6.20 -3.13 12.65
N LYS A 99 6.84 -1.95 12.75
CA LYS A 99 7.90 -1.68 13.73
C LYS A 99 7.49 -0.54 14.66
N GLU A 100 7.46 -0.82 15.96
CA GLU A 100 7.30 0.22 16.97
C GLU A 100 8.58 1.07 17.04
N VAL A 101 8.45 2.39 16.91
CA VAL A 101 9.57 3.33 17.00
C VAL A 101 9.36 4.34 18.13
N THR A 102 10.41 4.60 18.92
CA THR A 102 10.41 5.64 19.96
C THR A 102 11.05 6.92 19.42
N VAL A 103 10.32 8.03 19.39
CA VAL A 103 10.82 9.34 18.92
C VAL A 103 11.17 10.23 20.10
N ILE A 104 12.42 10.69 20.19
CA ILE A 104 12.85 11.71 21.16
C ILE A 104 12.61 13.09 20.54
N GLN A 105 11.63 13.83 21.06
CA GLN A 105 11.36 15.20 20.66
C GLN A 105 12.02 16.19 21.63
N TYR A 106 12.91 17.05 21.13
CA TYR A 106 13.52 18.12 21.92
C TYR A 106 12.67 19.39 21.80
N VAL A 107 12.29 19.97 22.94
CA VAL A 107 11.55 21.24 23.01
C VAL A 107 12.40 22.34 23.62
N ALA A 108 12.14 23.59 23.23
CA ALA A 108 12.85 24.74 23.78
C ALA A 108 12.62 24.82 25.29
N LYS A 109 13.69 25.08 26.05
CA LYS A 109 13.59 25.34 27.48
C LYS A 109 13.01 26.75 27.65
N GLU A 110 11.78 26.87 28.14
CA GLU A 110 11.18 28.17 28.44
C GLU A 110 12.08 28.95 29.39
N GLY A 111 12.55 30.12 28.95
CA GLY A 111 13.34 31.06 29.74
C GLY A 111 12.44 31.93 30.60
N ARG A 112 12.78 32.06 31.89
CA ARG A 112 12.18 33.06 32.80
C ARG A 112 12.73 34.46 32.54
#